data_AF-A0A1J3ENB0-F1
#
_entry.id   AF-A0A1J3ENB0-F1
#
_cell.length_a   1.000
_cell.length_b   1.000
_cell.length_c   1.000
_cell.angle_alpha   90.00
_cell.angle_beta   90.00
_cell.angle_gamma   90.00
#
_symmetry.space_group_name_H-M   'P 1'
#
loop_
_entity.id
_entity.type
_entity.pdbx_description
1 polymer ?
#
loop_
_entity_poly.entity_id
_entity_poly.type
_entity_poly.pdbx_seq_one_letter_code
_entity_poly.pdbx_strand_id
1 'polypeptide(L)'
;NKELLQQHGINNIYHVGFPSSEEAAEILCRYAFKQSSPLYGFKEYCDRITDLCGNLPLGLRVVGSSLRGKKQDEWEDVMNRLETILDRDIEDVLSVGYENLDVNEQTLFLHIAVFFN
;
A
#
# COMPACT_ATOMS: atom_id res chain seq x y z
N ASN A 1 -6.42 -18.22 1.83
CA ASN A 1 -7.83 -18.20 1.34
C ASN A 1 -8.20 -19.33 0.38
N LYS A 2 -7.35 -19.72 -0.59
CA LYS A 2 -7.70 -20.80 -1.56
C LYS A 2 -8.13 -22.12 -0.90
N GLU A 3 -7.35 -22.63 0.06
CA GLU A 3 -7.65 -23.90 0.74
C GLU A 3 -8.95 -23.84 1.55
N LEU A 4 -9.19 -22.72 2.24
CA LEU A 4 -10.43 -22.48 2.98
C LEU A 4 -11.66 -22.49 2.06
N LEU A 5 -11.56 -21.85 0.90
CA LEU A 5 -12.64 -21.83 -0.11
C LEU A 5 -12.89 -23.24 -0.66
N GLN A 6 -11.84 -24.01 -0.93
CA GLN A 6 -11.94 -25.39 -1.40
C GLN A 6 -12.57 -26.33 -0.36
N GLN A 7 -12.24 -26.17 0.92
CA GLN A 7 -12.88 -26.94 2.02
C GLN A 7 -14.40 -26.72 2.07
N HIS A 8 -14.90 -25.58 1.60
CA HIS A 8 -16.32 -25.25 1.53
C HIS A 8 -16.94 -25.53 0.15
N GLY A 9 -16.26 -26.29 -0.72
CA GLY A 9 -16.76 -26.69 -2.04
C GLY A 9 -16.74 -25.58 -3.09
N ILE A 10 -16.08 -24.45 -2.82
CA ILE A 10 -15.96 -23.34 -3.77
C ILE A 10 -14.77 -23.61 -4.69
N ASN A 11 -15.06 -24.12 -5.88
CA ASN A 11 -14.05 -24.52 -6.86
C ASN A 11 -13.81 -23.48 -7.96
N ASN A 12 -14.74 -22.55 -8.18
CA ASN A 12 -14.59 -21.46 -9.14
C ASN A 12 -13.97 -20.24 -8.44
N ILE A 13 -12.64 -20.21 -8.38
CA ILE A 13 -11.89 -19.16 -7.67
C ILE A 13 -11.24 -18.25 -8.71
N TYR A 14 -11.63 -16.97 -8.70
CA TYR A 14 -10.95 -15.93 -9.46
C TYR A 14 -9.87 -15.27 -8.59
N HIS A 15 -8.61 -15.33 -9.05
CA HIS A 15 -7.53 -14.60 -8.42
C HIS A 15 -7.47 -13.20 -9.00
N VAL A 16 -7.76 -12.19 -8.20
CA VAL A 16 -7.60 -10.79 -8.61
C VAL A 16 -6.10 -10.52 -8.72
N GLY A 17 -5.65 -10.05 -9.88
CA GLY A 17 -4.26 -9.64 -10.08
C GLY A 17 -4.00 -8.24 -9.53
N PHE A 18 -2.73 -7.87 -9.39
CA PHE A 18 -2.36 -6.48 -9.15
C PHE A 18 -2.65 -5.62 -10.39
N PRO A 19 -2.95 -4.32 -10.21
CA PRO A 19 -3.03 -3.38 -11.33
C PRO A 19 -1.69 -3.30 -12.06
N SER A 20 -1.74 -2.90 -13.33
CA SER A 20 -0.55 -2.49 -14.07
C SER A 20 0.11 -1.28 -13.41
N SER A 21 1.39 -1.03 -13.69
CA SER A 21 2.09 0.14 -13.15
C SER A 21 1.42 1.46 -13.53
N GLU A 22 0.80 1.54 -14.71
CA GLU A 22 0.03 2.71 -15.15
C GLU A 22 -1.23 2.90 -14.29
N GLU A 23 -2.02 1.84 -14.09
CA GLU A 23 -3.21 1.87 -13.24
C GLU A 23 -2.86 2.14 -11.77
N ALA A 24 -1.73 1.62 -11.29
CA ALA A 24 -1.22 1.86 -9.95
C ALA A 24 -0.85 3.34 -9.74
N ALA A 25 -0.13 3.94 -10.69
CA ALA A 25 0.18 5.36 -10.69
C ALA A 25 -1.11 6.22 -10.74
N GLU A 26 -2.11 5.82 -11.53
CA GLU A 26 -3.42 6.49 -11.54
C GLU A 26 -4.10 6.43 -10.17
N ILE A 27 -4.11 5.26 -9.52
CA ILE A 27 -4.68 5.08 -8.18
C ILE A 27 -4.01 6.07 -7.22
N LEU A 28 -2.68 6.09 -7.17
CA LEU A 28 -1.93 7.02 -6.31
C LEU A 28 -2.32 8.48 -6.60
N CYS A 29 -2.34 8.88 -7.88
CA CYS A 29 -2.66 10.25 -8.29
C CYS A 29 -4.10 10.65 -7.90
N ARG A 30 -5.07 9.73 -8.01
CA ARG A 30 -6.46 10.00 -7.61
C ARG A 30 -6.55 10.32 -6.12
N TYR A 31 -5.76 9.66 -5.28
CA TYR A 31 -5.76 9.93 -3.85
C TYR A 31 -4.91 11.15 -3.47
N ALA A 32 -3.75 11.35 -4.11
CA ALA A 32 -2.86 12.47 -3.86
C ALA A 32 -3.37 13.83 -4.40
N PHE A 33 -3.87 13.83 -5.64
CA PHE A 33 -4.17 15.05 -6.41
C PHE A 33 -5.64 15.20 -6.79
N LYS A 34 -6.48 14.18 -6.56
CA LYS A 34 -7.89 14.12 -7.04
C LYS A 34 -8.01 14.13 -8.57
N GLN A 35 -6.99 13.66 -9.28
CA GLN A 35 -6.95 13.50 -10.73
C GLN A 35 -6.13 12.25 -11.10
N SER A 36 -6.27 11.72 -12.32
CA SER A 36 -5.58 10.47 -12.70
C SER A 36 -4.10 10.63 -13.05
N SER A 37 -3.57 11.86 -13.11
CA SER A 37 -2.19 12.14 -13.48
C SER A 37 -1.47 12.99 -12.42
N PRO A 38 -0.13 12.91 -12.33
CA PRO A 38 0.63 13.72 -11.40
C PRO A 38 0.57 15.20 -11.77
N LEU A 39 0.72 16.08 -10.78
CA LEU A 39 1.01 17.49 -11.01
C LEU A 39 2.41 17.66 -11.62
N TYR A 40 2.66 18.79 -12.30
CA TYR A 40 3.98 19.10 -12.84
C TYR A 40 5.05 19.03 -11.73
N GLY A 41 6.12 18.28 -11.98
CA GLY A 41 7.20 18.04 -11.02
C GLY A 41 6.96 16.89 -10.02
N PHE A 42 5.81 16.22 -10.04
CA PHE A 42 5.50 15.12 -9.12
C PHE A 42 5.62 13.72 -9.76
N LYS A 43 5.90 13.62 -11.06
CA LYS A 43 5.89 12.33 -11.78
C LYS A 43 6.87 11.32 -11.17
N GLU A 44 8.13 11.73 -10.97
CA GLU A 44 9.16 10.86 -10.39
C GLU A 44 8.77 10.37 -8.99
N TYR A 45 8.10 11.22 -8.20
CA TYR A 45 7.61 10.82 -6.90
C TYR A 45 6.53 9.75 -6.98
N CYS A 46 5.59 9.91 -7.91
CA CYS A 46 4.54 8.93 -8.11
C CYS A 46 5.10 7.59 -8.57
N ASP A 47 6.06 7.60 -9.49
CA ASP A 47 6.69 6.39 -10.01
C ASP A 47 7.42 5.64 -8.88
N ARG A 48 8.27 6.33 -8.10
CA ARG A 48 8.98 5.75 -6.95
C ARG A 48 8.05 5.21 -5.87
N ILE A 49 7.01 5.95 -5.47
CA ILE A 49 6.04 5.48 -4.48
C ILE A 49 5.26 4.26 -4.99
N THR A 50 4.94 4.24 -6.29
CA THR A 50 4.22 3.11 -6.90
C THR A 50 5.06 1.84 -6.82
N ASP A 51 6.35 1.96 -7.12
CA ASP A 51 7.32 0.86 -7.00
C ASP A 51 7.46 0.41 -5.54
N LEU A 52 7.61 1.34 -4.59
CA LEU A 52 7.71 1.03 -3.15
C LEU A 52 6.45 0.33 -2.61
N CYS A 53 5.27 0.67 -3.13
CA CYS A 53 4.00 0.04 -2.73
C CYS A 53 3.72 -1.28 -3.45
N GLY A 54 4.59 -1.73 -4.37
CA GLY A 54 4.43 -2.99 -5.10
C GLY A 54 3.11 -3.10 -5.88
N ASN A 55 2.60 -1.98 -6.40
CA ASN A 55 1.29 -1.87 -7.06
C ASN A 55 0.07 -2.26 -6.19
N LEU A 56 0.22 -2.45 -4.87
CA LEU A 56 -0.88 -2.80 -3.98
C LEU A 56 -1.90 -1.65 -3.87
N PRO A 57 -3.14 -1.78 -4.36
CA PRO A 57 -4.11 -0.68 -4.40
C PRO A 57 -4.36 -0.01 -3.04
N LEU A 58 -4.35 -0.81 -1.96
CA LEU A 58 -4.55 -0.31 -0.61
C LEU A 58 -3.37 0.56 -0.15
N GLY A 59 -2.13 0.11 -0.39
CA GLY A 59 -0.92 0.87 -0.06
C GLY A 59 -0.89 2.21 -0.79
N LEU A 60 -1.14 2.18 -2.10
CA LEU A 60 -1.21 3.38 -2.95
C LEU A 60 -2.28 4.38 -2.46
N ARG A 61 -3.45 3.87 -2.06
CA ARG A 61 -4.52 4.69 -1.49
C ARG A 61 -4.11 5.37 -0.19
N VAL A 62 -3.52 4.61 0.73
CA VAL A 62 -3.11 5.10 2.05
C VAL A 62 -2.03 6.17 1.89
N VAL A 63 -0.97 5.85 1.15
CA VAL A 63 0.16 6.76 0.90
C VAL A 63 -0.32 7.99 0.13
N GLY A 64 -1.04 7.82 -0.98
CA GLY A 64 -1.58 8.93 -1.76
C GLY A 64 -2.47 9.87 -0.93
N SER A 65 -3.32 9.33 -0.05
CA SER A 65 -4.17 10.15 0.82
C SER A 65 -3.35 10.96 1.83
N SER A 66 -2.27 10.39 2.37
CA SER A 66 -1.38 11.08 3.32
C SER A 66 -0.57 12.22 2.69
N LEU A 67 -0.34 12.13 1.37
CA LEU A 67 0.42 13.09 0.57
C LEU A 67 -0.42 14.26 0.02
N ARG A 68 -1.74 14.19 0.18
CA ARG A 68 -2.65 15.19 -0.35
C ARG A 68 -2.39 16.58 0.25
N GLY A 69 -2.20 17.57 -0.62
CA GLY A 69 -1.99 18.97 -0.24
C GLY A 69 -0.58 19.29 0.27
N LYS A 70 0.32 18.30 0.30
CA LYS A 70 1.73 18.49 0.66
C LYS A 70 2.54 19.08 -0.50
N LYS A 71 3.58 19.82 -0.16
CA LYS A 71 4.58 20.34 -1.11
C LYS A 71 5.64 19.28 -1.44
N GLN A 72 6.45 19.52 -2.47
CA GLN A 72 7.46 18.55 -2.94
C GLN A 72 8.48 18.18 -1.86
N ASP A 73 8.93 19.15 -1.05
CA ASP A 73 9.83 18.92 0.09
C ASP A 73 9.21 17.97 1.12
N GLU A 74 7.92 18.15 1.44
CA GLU A 74 7.21 17.24 2.34
C GLU A 74 6.97 15.85 1.72
N TRP A 75 6.84 15.75 0.39
CA TRP A 75 6.76 14.46 -0.31
C TRP A 75 8.07 13.68 -0.21
N GLU A 76 9.20 14.37 -0.41
CA GLU A 76 10.54 13.82 -0.24
C GLU A 76 10.73 13.29 1.19
N ASP A 77 10.32 14.06 2.21
CA ASP A 77 10.40 13.63 3.60
C ASP A 77 9.59 12.35 3.89
N VAL A 78 8.35 12.28 3.36
CA VAL A 78 7.51 11.07 3.52
C VAL A 78 8.14 9.88 2.80
N MET A 79 8.67 10.09 1.60
CA MET A 79 9.31 9.04 0.81
C MET A 79 10.57 8.50 1.49
N ASN A 80 11.47 9.38 1.94
CA ASN A 80 12.69 8.99 2.67
C ASN A 80 12.36 8.17 3.92
N ARG A 81 11.29 8.55 4.64
CA ARG A 81 10.82 7.78 5.80
C ARG A 81 10.30 6.39 5.39
N LEU A 82 9.54 6.30 4.30
CA LEU A 82 9.06 5.02 3.78
C LEU A 82 10.22 4.11 3.36
N GLU A 83 11.18 4.64 2.61
CA GLU A 83 12.39 3.92 2.20
C GLU A 83 13.20 3.46 3.41
N THR A 84 13.38 4.30 4.43
CA THR A 84 14.11 3.91 5.67
C THR A 84 13.38 2.83 6.48
N ILE A 85 12.05 2.76 6.39
CA ILE A 85 11.25 1.70 7.02
C ILE A 85 11.37 0.39 6.22
N LEU A 86 11.39 0.48 4.90
CA LEU A 86 11.50 -0.65 3.97
C LEU A 86 12.93 -1.23 3.86
N ASP A 87 13.95 -0.40 4.07
CA ASP A 87 15.36 -0.80 4.07
C ASP A 87 15.76 -1.53 5.36
N ARG A 88 15.05 -1.27 6.45
CA ARG A 88 15.03 -2.18 7.60
C ARG A 88 14.21 -3.39 7.21
N ASP A 89 14.65 -4.59 7.60
CA ASP A 89 13.89 -5.82 7.31
C ASP A 89 12.44 -5.60 7.73
N ILE A 90 11.56 -5.49 6.73
CA ILE A 90 10.19 -5.08 6.98
C ILE A 90 9.49 -6.13 7.85
N GLU A 91 9.96 -7.39 7.80
CA GLU A 91 9.51 -8.43 8.72
C GLU A 91 9.88 -8.09 10.17
N ASP A 92 11.09 -7.62 10.44
CA ASP A 92 11.51 -7.21 11.79
C ASP A 92 10.71 -6.00 12.30
N VAL A 93 10.52 -4.99 11.45
CA VAL A 93 9.78 -3.78 11.82
C VAL A 93 8.30 -4.09 12.06
N LEU A 94 7.68 -4.89 11.17
CA LEU A 94 6.29 -5.29 11.32
C LEU A 94 6.10 -6.25 12.49
N SER A 95 7.04 -7.16 12.74
CA SER A 95 6.97 -8.09 13.87
C SER A 95 7.04 -7.34 15.21
N VAL A 96 8.01 -6.45 15.38
CA VAL A 96 8.09 -5.60 16.58
C VAL A 96 6.86 -4.71 16.70
N GLY A 97 6.38 -4.12 15.61
CA GLY A 97 5.16 -3.32 15.61
C GLY A 97 3.95 -4.12 16.06
N TYR A 98 3.75 -5.31 15.49
CA TYR A 98 2.66 -6.23 15.79
C TYR A 98 2.69 -6.74 17.23
N GLU A 99 3.87 -7.12 17.74
CA GLU A 99 4.04 -7.60 19.12
C GLU A 99 3.67 -6.53 20.17
N ASN A 100 3.80 -5.26 19.82
CA ASN A 100 3.47 -4.13 20.70
C ASN A 100 1.98 -3.70 20.63
N LEU A 101 1.19 -4.25 19.70
CA LEU A 101 -0.24 -3.98 19.59
C LEU A 101 -1.03 -4.71 20.69
N ASP A 102 -2.16 -4.14 21.13
CA ASP A 102 -3.09 -4.88 21.98
C ASP A 102 -3.80 -6.00 21.19
N VAL A 103 -4.43 -6.94 21.88
CA VAL A 103 -5.06 -8.12 21.26
C VAL A 103 -6.10 -7.74 20.18
N ASN A 104 -6.86 -6.66 20.38
CA ASN A 104 -7.83 -6.20 19.39
C ASN A 104 -7.16 -5.58 18.16
N GLU A 105 -6.11 -4.79 18.37
CA GLU A 105 -5.30 -4.19 17.31
C GLU A 105 -4.55 -5.26 16.49
N GLN A 106 -3.99 -6.29 17.14
CA GLN A 106 -3.41 -7.46 16.47
C GLN A 106 -4.44 -8.19 15.60
N THR A 107 -5.62 -8.42 16.17
CA THR A 107 -6.72 -9.07 15.45
C THR A 107 -7.16 -8.25 14.24
N LEU A 108 -7.24 -6.92 14.37
CA LEU A 108 -7.56 -6.01 13.27
C LEU A 108 -6.46 -6.02 12.21
N PHE A 109 -5.18 -5.97 12.60
CA PHE A 109 -4.05 -6.04 11.69
C PHE A 109 -4.06 -7.34 10.88
N LEU A 110 -4.27 -8.49 11.53
CA LEU A 110 -4.42 -9.78 10.85
C LEU A 110 -5.64 -9.79 9.93
N HIS A 111 -6.76 -9.19 10.34
CA HIS A 111 -7.92 -9.05 9.47
C HIS A 111 -7.57 -8.26 8.20
N ILE A 112 -6.80 -7.18 8.34
CA ILE A 112 -6.35 -6.41 7.20
C ILE A 112 -5.39 -7.21 6.32
N ALA A 113 -4.41 -7.88 6.92
CA ALA A 113 -3.41 -8.67 6.21
C ALA A 113 -3.98 -9.92 5.52
N VAL A 114 -5.08 -10.49 5.99
CA VAL A 114 -5.68 -11.72 5.44
C VAL A 114 -6.81 -11.43 4.45
N PHE A 115 -7.55 -10.34 4.64
CA PHE A 115 -8.73 -10.03 3.83
C PHE A 115 -8.56 -8.84 2.89
N PHE A 116 -7.61 -7.93 3.15
CA PHE A 116 -7.36 -6.75 2.33
C PHE A 116 -5.98 -6.74 1.62
N ASN A 117 -5.23 -7.85 1.70
CA ASN A 117 -4.07 -8.17 0.84
C ASN A 117 -4.45 -9.19 -0.24
#